data_AF-A0A1M6GSG3-F1
#
_entry.id   AF-A0A1M6GSG3-F1
#
_cell.length_a   1.000
_cell.length_b   1.000
_cell.length_c   1.000
_cell.angle_alpha   90.00
_cell.angle_beta   90.00
_cell.angle_gamma   90.00
#
_symmetry.space_group_name_H-M   'P 1'
#
loop_
_entity.id
_entity.type
_entity.pdbx_description
1 polymer ?
#
loop_
_entity_poly.entity_id
_entity_poly.type
_entity_poly.pdbx_seq_one_letter_code
_entity_poly.pdbx_strand_id
1 'polypeptide(L)'
;MKASFRLKSAAIVAAACVLLVGGTALAASGIVSSIVSHNRIGSETTTYVDISKLENDINMDVLTVERFDNGFTFRSAEIFDMSDYSEDGAKMADASGLDITYSKDGLPDIYLDIEPVSTIRNDEDTSMETRMVGDVAVKYSLDEYLFLPPNMEGQVSQELLDRMENDDHFFISYGSDQEETQMITNLIFDVNGVHYCLMTFDTTLTVDELFDMAEELITEGK
;
A
#
# COMPACT_ATOMS: atom_id res chain seq x y z
N MET A 1 25.45 43.88 6.57
CA MET A 1 25.85 42.49 6.24
C MET A 1 24.76 41.57 6.77
N LYS A 2 23.91 41.03 5.89
CA LYS A 2 22.91 40.01 6.25
C LYS A 2 23.53 38.65 5.91
N ALA A 3 23.77 37.83 6.93
CA ALA A 3 24.23 36.46 6.73
C ALA A 3 23.06 35.65 6.16
N SER A 4 23.21 35.16 4.93
CA SER A 4 22.30 34.19 4.33
C SER A 4 22.68 32.80 4.86
N PHE A 5 21.86 32.26 5.74
CA PHE A 5 21.91 30.85 6.07
C PHE A 5 21.29 30.07 4.90
N ARG A 6 22.15 29.45 4.09
CA ARG A 6 21.76 28.42 3.13
C ARG A 6 21.53 27.14 3.94
N LEU A 7 20.28 26.89 4.32
CA LEU A 7 19.86 25.57 4.74
C LEU A 7 19.97 24.66 3.52
N LYS A 8 20.91 23.72 3.56
CA LYS A 8 21.00 22.63 2.60
C LYS A 8 19.70 21.85 2.74
N SER A 9 18.94 21.75 1.65
CA SER A 9 17.74 20.95 1.55
C SER A 9 18.09 19.52 1.96
N ALA A 10 17.80 19.16 3.20
CA ALA A 10 17.64 17.77 3.56
C ALA A 10 16.42 17.33 2.76
N ALA A 11 16.63 16.43 1.81
CA ALA A 11 15.54 15.71 1.18
C ALA A 11 14.78 15.02 2.31
N ILE A 12 13.68 15.65 2.72
CA ILE A 12 12.63 14.95 3.42
C ILE A 12 12.08 14.04 2.32
N VAL A 13 12.59 12.81 2.28
CA VAL A 13 11.80 11.70 1.78
C VAL A 13 10.62 11.67 2.74
N ALA A 14 9.59 12.45 2.43
CA ALA A 14 8.28 12.11 2.89
C ALA A 14 8.09 10.75 2.25
N ALA A 15 8.15 9.69 3.07
CA ALA A 15 7.43 8.49 2.73
C ALA A 15 6.03 9.02 2.45
N ALA A 16 5.72 9.16 1.16
CA ALA A 16 4.35 9.30 0.75
C ALA A 16 3.71 8.07 1.39
N CYS A 17 2.91 8.29 2.43
CA CYS A 17 1.77 7.42 2.65
C CYS A 17 1.28 7.14 1.23
N VAL A 18 1.28 5.89 0.78
CA VAL A 18 0.66 5.49 -0.48
C VAL A 18 -0.85 5.63 -0.28
N LEU A 19 -1.26 6.85 0.03
CA LEU A 19 -2.53 7.40 -0.33
C LEU A 19 -2.39 7.51 -1.83
N LEU A 20 -2.97 6.54 -2.51
CA LEU A 20 -3.42 6.68 -3.89
C LEU A 20 -4.38 7.89 -3.95
N VAL A 21 -3.85 9.11 -3.81
CA VAL A 21 -4.47 10.33 -4.33
C VAL A 21 -4.10 10.39 -5.80
N GLY A 22 -4.47 9.33 -6.52
CA GLY A 22 -4.50 9.25 -7.97
C GLY A 22 -5.96 9.13 -8.33
N GLY A 23 -6.59 10.24 -8.70
CA GLY A 23 -7.90 10.18 -9.32
C GLY A 23 -7.82 9.33 -10.60
N THR A 24 -8.79 8.41 -10.72
CA THR A 24 -9.15 7.58 -11.89
C THR A 24 -8.19 6.41 -12.18
N ALA A 25 -8.62 5.14 -12.26
CA ALA A 25 -9.92 4.62 -12.68
C ALA A 25 -10.40 3.41 -11.85
N LEU A 26 -11.46 3.59 -11.04
CA LEU A 26 -12.35 2.49 -10.67
C LEU A 26 -13.26 2.21 -11.86
N ALA A 27 -12.79 1.45 -12.84
CA ALA A 27 -13.62 0.90 -13.89
C ALA A 27 -13.91 -0.59 -13.63
N ALA A 28 -14.40 -0.92 -12.43
CA ALA A 28 -14.84 -2.28 -12.11
C ALA A 28 -16.16 -2.27 -11.33
N SER A 29 -17.26 -1.81 -11.93
CA SER A 29 -18.66 -2.10 -11.52
C SER A 29 -19.13 -1.73 -10.09
N GLY A 30 -18.26 -1.18 -9.23
CA GLY A 30 -18.54 -0.82 -7.85
C GLY A 30 -19.27 0.51 -7.69
N ILE A 31 -20.01 0.65 -6.60
CA ILE A 31 -20.68 1.91 -6.22
C ILE A 31 -19.69 2.95 -5.64
N VAL A 32 -18.47 2.51 -5.29
CA VAL A 32 -17.37 3.35 -4.83
C VAL A 32 -16.63 3.94 -6.03
N SER A 33 -16.37 5.24 -6.02
CA SER A 33 -15.61 5.97 -7.04
C SER A 33 -14.29 6.53 -6.54
N SER A 34 -14.14 6.70 -5.22
CA SER A 34 -12.89 7.16 -4.62
C SER A 34 -12.75 6.70 -3.17
N ILE A 35 -11.49 6.59 -2.75
CA ILE A 35 -11.09 6.23 -1.39
C ILE A 35 -10.20 7.37 -0.88
N VAL A 36 -10.43 7.80 0.36
CA VAL A 36 -9.55 8.74 1.04
C VAL A 36 -9.07 8.09 2.32
N SER A 37 -7.75 7.93 2.45
CA SER A 37 -7.11 7.42 3.66
C SER A 37 -6.16 8.45 4.27
N HIS A 38 -5.83 8.27 5.55
CA HIS A 38 -4.82 9.05 6.26
C HIS A 38 -4.38 8.34 7.55
N ASN A 39 -3.14 8.57 7.96
CA ASN A 39 -2.63 8.01 9.21
C ASN A 39 -3.19 8.77 10.42
N ARG A 40 -3.56 8.02 11.46
CA ARG A 40 -4.10 8.56 12.71
C ARG A 40 -2.97 9.11 13.54
N ILE A 41 -2.92 10.44 13.65
CA ILE A 41 -1.89 11.16 14.40
C ILE A 41 -1.78 10.62 15.83
N GLY A 42 -0.56 10.21 16.20
CA GLY A 42 -0.24 9.73 17.55
C GLY A 42 -0.56 8.26 17.80
N SER A 43 -0.97 7.50 16.78
CA SER A 43 -1.15 6.05 16.87
C SER A 43 0.15 5.26 16.66
N GLU A 44 1.20 5.88 16.11
CA GLU A 44 2.46 5.21 15.80
C GLU A 44 3.10 4.55 17.05
N THR A 45 3.55 3.31 16.85
CA THR A 45 4.41 2.58 17.78
C THR A 45 5.60 1.99 17.05
N THR A 46 6.76 1.97 17.72
CA THR A 46 7.99 1.30 17.26
C THR A 46 8.33 0.08 18.12
N THR A 47 7.38 -0.37 18.95
CA THR A 47 7.52 -1.55 19.81
C THR A 47 6.52 -2.62 19.38
N TYR A 48 6.99 -3.78 18.94
CA TYR A 48 6.14 -4.83 18.35
C TYR A 48 5.01 -5.29 19.28
N VAL A 49 5.30 -5.50 20.57
CA VAL A 49 4.28 -5.92 21.55
C VAL A 49 3.16 -4.89 21.75
N ASP A 50 3.37 -3.64 21.34
CA ASP A 50 2.36 -2.58 21.45
C ASP A 50 1.35 -2.60 20.29
N ILE A 51 1.54 -3.42 19.25
CA ILE A 51 0.54 -3.63 18.18
C ILE A 51 -0.81 -4.04 18.78
N SER A 52 -0.81 -4.82 19.86
CA SER A 52 -2.06 -5.21 20.50
C SER A 52 -2.85 -4.06 21.13
N LYS A 53 -2.22 -2.91 21.38
CA LYS A 53 -2.97 -1.70 21.74
C LYS A 53 -3.71 -1.14 20.53
N LEU A 54 -3.11 -1.20 19.34
CA LEU A 54 -3.71 -0.76 18.09
C LEU A 54 -4.84 -1.70 17.65
N GLU A 55 -4.62 -3.01 17.71
CA GLU A 55 -5.65 -4.05 17.49
C GLU A 55 -6.91 -3.79 18.34
N ASN A 56 -6.73 -3.47 19.62
CA ASN A 56 -7.83 -3.13 20.51
C ASN A 56 -8.53 -1.80 20.16
N ASP A 57 -7.80 -0.82 19.63
CA ASP A 57 -8.37 0.50 19.26
C ASP A 57 -9.25 0.39 18.01
N ILE A 58 -8.86 -0.47 17.05
CA ILE A 58 -9.64 -0.70 15.82
C ILE A 58 -10.54 -1.95 15.88
N ASN A 59 -10.49 -2.69 17.00
CA ASN A 59 -11.23 -3.95 17.22
C ASN A 59 -11.00 -4.98 16.09
N MET A 60 -9.74 -5.22 15.77
CA MET A 60 -9.30 -6.17 14.74
C MET A 60 -8.06 -6.94 15.20
N ASP A 61 -8.13 -8.26 15.17
CA ASP A 61 -6.96 -9.13 15.36
C ASP A 61 -6.25 -9.30 14.01
N VAL A 62 -4.94 -9.09 13.97
CA VAL A 62 -4.16 -9.12 12.71
C VAL A 62 -3.03 -10.12 12.75
N LEU A 63 -2.78 -10.75 11.60
CA LEU A 63 -1.62 -11.58 11.37
C LEU A 63 -0.39 -10.70 11.15
N THR A 64 0.60 -10.88 12.01
CA THR A 64 1.88 -10.18 11.94
C THR A 64 2.96 -11.01 12.62
N VAL A 65 4.21 -10.82 12.20
CA VAL A 65 5.41 -11.39 12.80
C VAL A 65 6.35 -10.28 13.26
N GLU A 66 7.18 -10.52 14.29
CA GLU A 66 8.18 -9.54 14.73
C GLU A 66 9.37 -9.47 13.77
N ARG A 67 9.69 -10.62 13.16
CA ARG A 67 10.80 -10.78 12.24
C ARG A 67 10.50 -11.92 11.28
N PHE A 68 10.69 -11.65 10.00
CA PHE A 68 10.66 -12.66 8.95
C PHE A 68 11.96 -13.46 8.90
N ASP A 69 11.89 -14.70 8.44
CA ASP A 69 13.05 -15.60 8.32
C ASP A 69 14.10 -15.07 7.35
N ASN A 70 13.67 -14.40 6.28
CA ASN A 70 14.56 -13.72 5.33
C ASN A 70 15.26 -12.48 5.94
N GLY A 71 14.93 -12.09 7.17
CA GLY A 71 15.65 -11.15 8.01
C GLY A 71 15.06 -9.74 8.09
N PHE A 72 13.95 -9.46 7.40
CA PHE A 72 13.17 -8.25 7.62
C PHE A 72 12.62 -8.22 9.05
N THR A 73 12.73 -7.10 9.73
CA THR A 73 12.31 -6.95 11.14
C THR A 73 11.34 -5.80 11.27
N PHE A 74 10.35 -5.97 12.13
CA PHE A 74 9.40 -4.94 12.49
C PHE A 74 10.13 -3.63 12.85
N ARG A 75 9.66 -2.53 12.27
CA ARG A 75 10.17 -1.18 12.56
C ARG A 75 9.11 -0.31 13.24
N SER A 76 7.92 -0.26 12.66
CA SER A 76 6.84 0.64 13.08
C SER A 76 5.49 0.06 12.71
N ALA A 77 4.47 0.41 13.50
CA ALA A 77 3.08 0.23 13.14
C ALA A 77 2.29 1.50 13.48
N GLU A 78 1.30 1.83 12.68
CA GLU A 78 0.36 2.91 12.98
C GLU A 78 -1.04 2.57 12.46
N ILE A 79 -2.04 3.27 13.00
CA ILE A 79 -3.42 3.15 12.52
C ILE A 79 -3.60 4.09 11.35
N PHE A 80 -4.25 3.63 10.28
CA PHE A 80 -4.81 4.49 9.26
C PHE A 80 -6.34 4.45 9.29
N ASP A 81 -6.94 5.55 8.89
CA ASP A 81 -8.38 5.72 8.73
C ASP A 81 -8.70 5.90 7.26
N MET A 82 -9.76 5.25 6.77
CA MET A 82 -10.19 5.33 5.39
C MET A 82 -11.70 5.55 5.25
N SER A 83 -12.09 6.27 4.20
CA SER A 83 -13.48 6.50 3.82
C SER A 83 -13.68 6.26 2.33
N ASP A 84 -14.74 5.53 2.01
CA ASP A 84 -15.20 5.28 0.63
C ASP A 84 -16.25 6.31 0.23
N TYR A 85 -16.20 6.78 -1.02
CA TYR A 85 -17.15 7.73 -1.59
C TYR A 85 -17.70 7.26 -2.92
N SER A 86 -18.97 7.57 -3.20
CA SER A 86 -19.61 7.39 -4.51
C SER A 86 -19.27 8.53 -5.46
N GLU A 87 -19.63 8.35 -6.74
CA GLU A 87 -19.32 9.30 -7.82
C GLU A 87 -19.88 10.71 -7.58
N ASP A 88 -21.01 10.81 -6.87
CA ASP A 88 -21.62 12.09 -6.45
C ASP A 88 -20.97 12.72 -5.21
N GLY A 89 -19.92 12.09 -4.67
CA GLY A 89 -19.19 12.52 -3.49
C GLY A 89 -19.87 12.17 -2.16
N ALA A 90 -20.91 11.34 -2.16
CA ALA A 90 -21.52 10.87 -0.92
C ALA A 90 -20.63 9.81 -0.24
N LYS A 91 -20.44 9.95 1.08
CA LYS A 91 -19.67 8.98 1.86
C LYS A 91 -20.45 7.68 2.03
N MET A 92 -19.79 6.55 1.78
CA MET A 92 -20.39 5.22 1.71
C MET A 92 -20.03 4.34 2.91
N ALA A 93 -18.75 4.32 3.27
CA ALA A 93 -18.23 3.52 4.37
C ALA A 93 -17.04 4.23 5.03
N ASP A 94 -16.79 3.86 6.29
CA ASP A 94 -15.57 4.19 7.02
C ASP A 94 -14.97 2.89 7.54
N ALA A 95 -13.65 2.81 7.57
CA ALA A 95 -12.92 1.73 8.22
C ALA A 95 -11.59 2.26 8.75
N SER A 96 -10.99 1.50 9.66
CA SER A 96 -9.63 1.73 10.15
C SER A 96 -8.83 0.45 9.98
N GLY A 97 -7.54 0.60 9.70
CA GLY A 97 -6.60 -0.50 9.51
C GLY A 97 -5.28 -0.23 10.22
N LEU A 98 -4.30 -1.10 9.97
CA LEU A 98 -2.91 -0.92 10.39
C LEU A 98 -1.99 -0.87 9.17
N ASP A 99 -1.05 0.06 9.19
CA ASP A 99 0.15 0.03 8.34
C ASP A 99 1.30 -0.44 9.23
N ILE A 100 1.96 -1.53 8.85
CA ILE A 100 3.14 -2.05 9.51
C ILE A 100 4.32 -1.97 8.55
N THR A 101 5.41 -1.34 8.96
CA THR A 101 6.65 -1.36 8.19
C THR A 101 7.70 -2.30 8.77
N TYR A 102 8.32 -3.04 7.87
CA TYR A 102 9.46 -3.91 8.11
C TYR A 102 10.68 -3.41 7.34
N SER A 103 11.85 -3.49 7.97
CA SER A 103 13.10 -3.03 7.38
C SER A 103 14.20 -4.10 7.43
N LYS A 104 15.09 -4.03 6.45
CA LYS A 104 16.34 -4.79 6.39
C LYS A 104 17.42 -3.92 5.75
N ASP A 105 18.57 -3.81 6.42
CA ASP A 105 19.67 -2.95 5.96
C ASP A 105 20.03 -3.20 4.50
N GLY A 106 20.02 -2.13 3.69
CA GLY A 106 20.42 -2.17 2.29
C GLY A 106 19.36 -2.69 1.32
N LEU A 107 18.14 -2.97 1.79
CA LEU A 107 16.99 -3.32 0.96
C LEU A 107 15.86 -2.30 1.15
N PRO A 108 14.99 -2.13 0.13
CA PRO A 108 13.74 -1.39 0.30
C PRO A 108 12.91 -1.99 1.43
N ASP A 109 12.10 -1.15 2.08
CA ASP A 109 11.20 -1.60 3.13
C ASP A 109 10.07 -2.46 2.56
N ILE A 110 9.47 -3.27 3.45
CA ILE A 110 8.23 -3.98 3.21
C ILE A 110 7.14 -3.33 4.06
N TYR A 111 6.05 -2.96 3.41
CA TYR A 111 4.86 -2.38 4.02
C TYR A 111 3.79 -3.47 4.07
N LEU A 112 3.04 -3.52 5.16
CA LEU A 112 1.93 -4.45 5.33
C LEU A 112 0.71 -3.63 5.72
N ASP A 113 -0.15 -3.40 4.74
CA ASP A 113 -1.43 -2.74 4.92
C ASP A 113 -2.48 -3.78 5.30
N ILE A 114 -3.21 -3.52 6.39
CA ILE A 114 -4.15 -4.46 6.98
C ILE A 114 -5.47 -3.75 7.24
N GLU A 115 -6.55 -4.21 6.61
CA GLU A 115 -7.87 -3.60 6.75
C GLU A 115 -8.99 -4.64 6.71
N PRO A 116 -10.21 -4.31 7.15
CA PRO A 116 -11.34 -5.21 6.97
C PRO A 116 -11.66 -5.42 5.48
N VAL A 117 -12.01 -6.66 5.10
CA VAL A 117 -12.48 -6.95 3.74
C VAL A 117 -13.69 -6.07 3.42
N SER A 118 -13.59 -5.28 2.35
CA SER A 118 -14.70 -4.43 1.90
C SER A 118 -15.74 -5.26 1.16
N THR A 119 -17.02 -4.96 1.40
CA THR A 119 -18.16 -5.59 0.69
C THR A 119 -18.74 -4.70 -0.41
N ILE A 120 -18.23 -3.47 -0.53
CA ILE A 120 -18.71 -2.46 -1.48
C ILE A 120 -17.69 -2.10 -2.56
N ARG A 121 -16.42 -2.50 -2.37
CA ARG A 121 -15.38 -2.50 -3.39
C ARG A 121 -15.44 -3.83 -4.15
N ASN A 122 -15.23 -3.78 -5.46
CA ASN A 122 -15.22 -4.95 -6.32
C ASN A 122 -14.11 -4.77 -7.34
N ASP A 123 -12.89 -5.07 -6.91
CA ASP A 123 -11.72 -4.90 -7.75
C ASP A 123 -11.60 -6.11 -8.69
N GLU A 124 -11.29 -5.85 -9.95
CA GLU A 124 -11.01 -6.92 -10.91
C GLU A 124 -9.74 -7.67 -10.49
N ASP A 125 -9.75 -8.99 -10.60
CA ASP A 125 -8.57 -9.79 -10.27
C ASP A 125 -7.57 -9.75 -11.42
N THR A 126 -6.62 -8.83 -11.31
CA THR A 126 -5.52 -8.65 -12.27
C THR A 126 -4.24 -9.38 -11.81
N SER A 127 -4.32 -10.33 -10.87
CA SER A 127 -3.12 -10.98 -10.35
C SER A 127 -2.34 -11.75 -11.42
N MET A 128 -1.01 -11.60 -11.39
CA MET A 128 -0.10 -12.25 -12.33
C MET A 128 0.19 -13.70 -11.92
N GLU A 129 0.22 -13.96 -10.62
CA GLU A 129 0.44 -15.30 -10.06
C GLU A 129 -0.39 -15.46 -8.78
N THR A 130 -0.96 -16.65 -8.58
CA THR A 130 -1.65 -17.01 -7.33
C THR A 130 -1.06 -18.30 -6.78
N ARG A 131 -0.71 -18.31 -5.50
CA ARG A 131 -0.28 -19.49 -4.75
C ARG A 131 -1.19 -19.75 -3.57
N MET A 132 -1.38 -21.02 -3.24
CA MET A 132 -2.19 -21.42 -2.09
C MET A 132 -1.30 -21.69 -0.88
N VAL A 133 -1.62 -21.06 0.25
CA VAL A 133 -1.08 -21.39 1.57
C VAL A 133 -2.23 -22.00 2.37
N GLY A 134 -2.27 -23.33 2.42
CA GLY A 134 -3.46 -24.04 2.93
C GLY A 134 -4.68 -23.77 2.04
N ASP A 135 -5.72 -23.14 2.60
CA ASP A 135 -6.94 -22.69 1.90
C ASP A 135 -6.94 -21.19 1.58
N VAL A 136 -5.88 -20.46 1.92
CA VAL A 136 -5.71 -19.03 1.62
C VAL A 136 -5.05 -18.86 0.26
N ALA A 137 -5.68 -18.09 -0.63
CA ALA A 137 -5.11 -17.70 -1.91
C ALA A 137 -4.30 -16.42 -1.75
N VAL A 138 -2.99 -16.51 -1.98
CA VAL A 138 -2.07 -15.36 -2.02
C VAL A 138 -1.88 -14.96 -3.48
N LYS A 139 -2.19 -13.71 -3.79
CA LYS A 139 -2.18 -13.16 -5.15
C LYS A 139 -1.07 -12.15 -5.31
N TYR A 140 -0.24 -12.32 -6.31
CA TYR A 140 0.90 -11.47 -6.62
C TYR A 140 0.61 -10.58 -7.83
N SER A 141 0.96 -9.30 -7.75
CA SER A 141 1.06 -8.38 -8.89
C SER A 141 2.36 -7.58 -8.85
N LEU A 142 2.77 -7.11 -10.03
CA LEU A 142 3.87 -6.18 -10.22
C LEU A 142 3.40 -5.05 -11.12
N ASP A 143 3.30 -3.86 -10.53
CA ASP A 143 2.70 -2.70 -11.16
C ASP A 143 3.78 -1.65 -11.47
N GLU A 144 3.77 -1.13 -12.69
CA GLU A 144 4.62 -0.01 -13.11
C GLU A 144 3.85 1.30 -12.92
N TYR A 145 4.33 2.14 -12.01
CA TYR A 145 3.78 3.47 -11.81
C TYR A 145 4.67 4.53 -12.46
N LEU A 146 4.08 5.31 -13.37
CA LEU A 146 4.62 6.57 -13.83
C LEU A 146 4.04 7.70 -12.97
N PHE A 147 4.83 8.21 -12.03
CA PHE A 147 4.46 9.36 -11.23
C PHE A 147 4.84 10.65 -11.96
N LEU A 148 3.88 11.56 -12.07
CA LEU A 148 4.02 12.83 -12.75
C LEU A 148 3.73 14.01 -11.82
N PRO A 149 4.34 15.18 -12.07
CA PRO A 149 3.95 16.40 -11.39
C PRO A 149 2.48 16.78 -11.61
N PRO A 150 1.82 17.42 -10.63
CA PRO A 150 0.42 17.84 -10.77
C PRO A 150 0.15 18.73 -11.98
N ASN A 151 1.14 19.52 -12.41
CA ASN A 151 1.00 20.38 -13.57
C ASN A 151 1.07 19.65 -14.92
N MET A 152 1.26 18.34 -14.94
CA MET A 152 1.24 17.48 -16.15
C MET A 152 -0.13 16.85 -16.39
N GLU A 153 -1.10 17.03 -15.49
CA GLU A 153 -2.45 16.52 -15.67
C GLU A 153 -3.07 17.06 -16.97
N GLY A 154 -3.62 16.15 -17.78
CA GLY A 154 -4.17 16.46 -19.10
C GLY A 154 -3.13 16.77 -20.19
N GLN A 155 -1.83 16.63 -19.92
CA GLN A 155 -0.73 16.83 -20.89
C GLN A 155 0.01 15.54 -21.25
N VAL A 156 -0.45 14.40 -20.74
CA VAL A 156 0.08 13.07 -21.06
C VAL A 156 -0.16 12.72 -22.53
N SER A 157 0.80 12.01 -23.14
CA SER A 157 0.69 11.59 -24.54
C SER A 157 -0.42 10.56 -24.75
N GLN A 158 -1.00 10.52 -25.96
CA GLN A 158 -2.01 9.50 -26.29
C GLN A 158 -1.47 8.08 -26.15
N GLU A 159 -0.20 7.84 -26.43
CA GLU A 159 0.43 6.51 -26.28
C GLU A 159 0.40 6.01 -24.83
N LEU A 160 0.67 6.90 -23.87
CA LEU A 160 0.61 6.57 -22.45
C LEU A 160 -0.83 6.37 -21.96
N LEU A 161 -1.78 7.16 -22.48
CA LEU A 161 -3.21 6.96 -22.20
C LEU A 161 -3.70 5.62 -22.76
N ASP A 162 -3.32 5.29 -23.99
CA ASP A 162 -3.65 4.02 -24.63
C ASP A 162 -3.02 2.85 -23.85
N ARG A 163 -1.78 2.99 -23.37
CA ARG A 163 -1.15 1.98 -22.51
C ARG A 163 -1.93 1.80 -21.21
N MET A 164 -2.22 2.89 -20.49
CA MET A 164 -2.97 2.85 -19.23
C MET A 164 -4.38 2.24 -19.38
N GLU A 165 -5.02 2.37 -20.55
CA GLU A 165 -6.32 1.74 -20.84
C GLU A 165 -6.23 0.24 -21.16
N ASN A 166 -5.07 -0.27 -21.61
CA ASN A 166 -4.91 -1.64 -22.14
C ASN A 166 -3.90 -2.52 -21.37
N ASP A 167 -3.19 -1.96 -20.40
CA ASP A 167 -2.20 -2.64 -19.56
C ASP A 167 -2.63 -2.50 -18.10
N ASP A 168 -3.22 -3.57 -17.56
CA ASP A 168 -3.77 -3.61 -16.20
C ASP A 168 -2.70 -3.40 -15.10
N HIS A 169 -1.42 -3.40 -15.47
CA HIS A 169 -0.27 -3.22 -14.58
C HIS A 169 0.50 -1.93 -14.86
N PHE A 170 -0.05 -1.00 -15.65
CA PHE A 170 0.56 0.30 -15.88
C PHE A 170 -0.34 1.43 -15.40
N PHE A 171 0.17 2.22 -14.46
CA PHE A 171 -0.58 3.29 -13.83
C PHE A 171 0.12 4.63 -14.00
N ILE A 172 -0.66 5.69 -14.20
CA ILE A 172 -0.17 7.07 -14.16
C ILE A 172 -0.74 7.70 -12.89
N SER A 173 0.15 8.19 -12.05
CA SER A 173 -0.21 8.86 -10.80
C SER A 173 0.32 10.29 -10.79
N TYR A 174 -0.40 11.21 -10.16
CA TYR A 174 -0.02 12.62 -10.09
C TYR A 174 0.25 13.03 -8.65
N GLY A 175 1.35 13.76 -8.44
CA GLY A 175 1.70 14.25 -7.10
C GLY A 175 3.19 14.34 -6.82
N SER A 176 4.03 13.73 -7.66
CA SER A 176 5.49 13.80 -7.51
C SER A 176 6.04 15.19 -7.86
N ASP A 177 7.25 15.51 -7.39
CA ASP A 177 7.92 16.77 -7.77
C ASP A 177 8.45 16.72 -9.22
N GLN A 178 8.72 15.52 -9.73
CA GLN A 178 9.29 15.25 -11.04
C GLN A 178 8.74 13.95 -11.61
N GLU A 179 8.90 13.76 -12.92
CA GLU A 179 8.61 12.47 -13.55
C GLU A 179 9.52 11.38 -12.97
N GLU A 180 8.92 10.30 -12.49
CA GLU A 180 9.61 9.14 -11.95
C GLU A 180 8.83 7.86 -12.27
N THR A 181 9.55 6.78 -12.53
CA THR A 181 8.97 5.46 -12.73
C THR A 181 9.39 4.57 -11.56
N GLN A 182 8.43 3.86 -10.99
CA GLN A 182 8.64 2.97 -9.87
C GLN A 182 7.88 1.66 -10.09
N MET A 183 8.53 0.55 -9.76
CA MET A 183 7.91 -0.76 -9.76
C MET A 183 7.38 -1.06 -8.36
N ILE A 184 6.08 -1.34 -8.24
CA ILE A 184 5.42 -1.67 -6.99
C ILE A 184 5.03 -3.14 -7.02
N THR A 185 5.50 -3.90 -6.04
CA THR A 185 5.12 -5.30 -5.89
C THR A 185 4.08 -5.44 -4.79
N ASN A 186 3.01 -6.17 -5.06
CA ASN A 186 1.92 -6.39 -4.12
C ASN A 186 1.66 -7.89 -3.94
N LEU A 187 1.47 -8.34 -2.71
CA LEU A 187 0.92 -9.65 -2.39
C LEU A 187 -0.32 -9.48 -1.52
N ILE A 188 -1.46 -9.90 -2.07
CA ILE A 188 -2.77 -9.70 -1.47
C ILE A 188 -3.35 -11.03 -1.05
N PHE A 189 -3.91 -11.09 0.16
CA PHE A 189 -4.63 -12.24 0.66
C PHE A 189 -5.64 -11.84 1.74
N ASP A 190 -6.70 -12.64 1.88
CA ASP A 190 -7.73 -12.44 2.89
C ASP A 190 -7.74 -13.59 3.89
N VAL A 191 -7.76 -13.27 5.19
CA VAL A 191 -7.89 -14.25 6.28
C VAL A 191 -8.90 -13.75 7.30
N ASN A 192 -9.90 -14.58 7.62
CA ASN A 192 -10.90 -14.31 8.67
C ASN A 192 -11.63 -12.95 8.53
N GLY A 193 -11.84 -12.46 7.30
CA GLY A 193 -12.49 -11.17 7.04
C GLY A 193 -11.56 -9.96 7.14
N VAL A 194 -10.25 -10.18 7.25
CA VAL A 194 -9.20 -9.17 7.20
C VAL A 194 -8.44 -9.33 5.88
N HIS A 195 -8.26 -8.21 5.19
CA HIS A 195 -7.51 -8.03 3.97
C HIS A 195 -6.07 -7.60 4.31
N TYR A 196 -5.10 -8.23 3.66
CA TYR A 196 -3.68 -7.93 3.81
C TYR A 196 -3.09 -7.60 2.45
N CYS A 197 -2.31 -6.54 2.38
CA CYS A 197 -1.47 -6.19 1.23
C CYS A 197 -0.02 -6.03 1.70
N LEU A 198 0.83 -7.00 1.33
CA LEU A 198 2.27 -6.89 1.49
C LEU A 198 2.84 -6.15 0.28
N MET A 199 3.41 -4.97 0.50
CA MET A 199 3.85 -4.05 -0.55
C MET A 199 5.34 -3.73 -0.44
N THR A 200 6.01 -3.56 -1.58
CA THR A 200 7.38 -3.03 -1.62
C THR A 200 7.70 -2.34 -2.96
N PHE A 201 8.67 -1.43 -2.93
CA PHE A 201 9.04 -0.59 -4.07
C PHE A 201 10.42 -0.98 -4.60
N ASP A 202 10.55 -1.09 -5.92
CA ASP A 202 11.81 -1.31 -6.64
C ASP A 202 12.66 -2.43 -6.02
N THR A 203 11.99 -3.48 -5.56
CA THR A 203 12.61 -4.54 -4.78
C THR A 203 13.54 -5.41 -5.62
N THR A 204 14.53 -5.99 -4.94
CA THR A 204 15.41 -7.02 -5.52
C THR A 204 15.07 -8.42 -5.00
N LEU A 205 14.06 -8.53 -4.14
CA LEU A 205 13.53 -9.81 -3.69
C LEU A 205 12.91 -10.56 -4.86
N THR A 206 13.08 -11.87 -4.85
CA THR A 206 12.40 -12.75 -5.78
C THR A 206 10.93 -12.91 -5.41
N VAL A 207 10.11 -13.30 -6.40
CA VAL A 207 8.70 -13.65 -6.18
C VAL A 207 8.57 -14.76 -5.14
N ASP A 208 9.47 -15.74 -5.14
CA ASP A 208 9.50 -16.82 -4.15
C ASP A 208 9.72 -16.28 -2.73
N GLU A 209 10.73 -15.42 -2.53
CA GLU A 209 10.99 -14.81 -1.21
C GLU A 209 9.80 -13.98 -0.70
N LEU A 210 9.02 -13.36 -1.58
CA LEU A 210 7.84 -12.59 -1.20
C LEU A 210 6.66 -13.50 -0.83
N PHE A 211 6.45 -14.60 -1.58
CA PHE A 211 5.46 -15.60 -1.21
C PHE A 211 5.80 -16.29 0.10
N ASP A 212 7.08 -16.56 0.37
CA ASP A 212 7.53 -17.10 1.65
C ASP A 212 7.15 -16.15 2.80
N MET A 213 7.31 -14.83 2.64
CA MET A 213 6.87 -13.85 3.65
C MET A 213 5.35 -13.87 3.88
N ALA A 214 4.55 -13.97 2.82
CA ALA A 214 3.10 -14.08 2.96
C ALA A 214 2.69 -15.40 3.65
N GLU A 215 3.39 -16.50 3.35
CA GLU A 215 3.20 -17.79 4.03
C GLU A 215 3.55 -17.71 5.52
N GLU A 216 4.65 -17.05 5.89
CA GLU A 216 5.04 -16.81 7.29
C GLU A 216 3.95 -16.03 8.05
N LEU A 217 3.35 -14.99 7.44
CA LEU A 217 2.23 -14.27 8.05
C LEU A 217 1.01 -15.19 8.30
N ILE A 218 0.66 -16.01 7.31
CA ILE A 218 -0.52 -16.89 7.37
C ILE A 218 -0.34 -18.04 8.37
N THR A 219 0.87 -18.59 8.47
CA THR A 219 1.12 -19.82 9.23
C THR A 219 1.72 -19.58 10.61
N GLU A 220 2.45 -18.48 10.79
CA GLU A 220 3.16 -18.14 12.03
C GLU A 220 2.72 -16.81 12.65
N GLY A 221 1.87 -16.06 11.96
CA GLY A 221 1.26 -14.83 12.48
C GLY A 221 0.54 -15.06 13.80
N LYS A 222 0.66 -14.09 14.71
CA LYS A 222 0.02 -14.13 16.04
C LYS A 222 -1.51 -14.00 15.98
#